data_AF-C3XIL7-F1
#
_entry.id   AF-C3XIL7-F1
#
_cell.length_a   1.000
_cell.length_b   1.000
_cell.length_c   1.000
_cell.angle_alpha   90.00
_cell.angle_beta   90.00
_cell.angle_gamma   90.00
#
_symmetry.space_group_name_H-M   'P 1'
#
loop_
_entity.id
_entity.type
_entity.pdbx_description
1 polymer ?
#
loop_
_entity_poly.entity_id
_entity_poly.type
_entity_poly.pdbx_seq_one_letter_code
_entity_poly.pdbx_strand_id
1 'polypeptide(L)'
;MLDVNVCRVKCGDKEITIRIQRPSFENVEKAYREITREGASEFIKAYQLTHPETQEEVEQLSYAMAEARYKKISQVLLNFYNGDRTNRYNTCATRVSYALNNSTIPLNVIANKKDLPSGLWDINGKYYYISVDGIINALSIAWHKPKKLDNKLKQSILCGCSEDFYKEMTSKEQNVAFFKELVSFNRKGIVAMRMQHNRLRHTTLWIGSNFVDVEMNKEVGMPLFGYDYLNDSNKSYPHIAQFYFWELK
;
A
#
# COMPACT_ATOMS: atom_id res chain seq x y z
N MET A 1 24.97 -17.18 0.82
CA MET A 1 23.77 -16.48 1.32
C MET A 1 22.86 -17.52 1.93
N LEU A 2 22.49 -17.38 3.21
CA LEU A 2 21.48 -18.24 3.81
C LEU A 2 20.13 -17.96 3.12
N ASP A 3 19.44 -18.99 2.66
CA ASP A 3 18.09 -18.87 2.08
C ASP A 3 17.09 -18.50 3.20
N VAL A 4 17.01 -17.20 3.52
CA VAL A 4 16.22 -16.64 4.63
C VAL A 4 14.70 -16.83 4.50
N ASN A 5 14.23 -17.34 3.36
CA ASN A 5 12.81 -17.47 3.04
C ASN A 5 12.41 -18.91 2.76
N VAL A 6 13.06 -19.87 3.41
CA VAL A 6 12.84 -21.29 3.17
C VAL A 6 12.44 -21.99 4.45
N CYS A 7 11.26 -22.61 4.44
CA CYS A 7 10.81 -23.53 5.47
C CYS A 7 11.15 -24.95 5.02
N ARG A 8 12.02 -25.64 5.77
CA ARG A 8 12.31 -27.06 5.56
C ARG A 8 11.51 -27.87 6.55
N VAL A 9 10.70 -28.80 6.04
CA VAL A 9 9.92 -29.72 6.86
C VAL A 9 10.40 -31.13 6.55
N LYS A 10 10.77 -31.87 7.59
CA LYS A 10 11.26 -33.25 7.47
C LYS A 10 10.28 -34.20 8.17
N CYS A 11 9.91 -35.28 7.50
CA CYS A 11 9.13 -36.38 8.06
C CYS A 11 9.82 -37.69 7.71
N GLY A 12 10.49 -38.30 8.69
CA GLY A 12 11.36 -39.46 8.48
C GLY A 12 12.54 -39.13 7.57
N ASP A 13 12.63 -39.84 6.45
CA ASP A 13 13.63 -39.68 5.40
C ASP A 13 13.22 -38.66 4.31
N LYS A 14 11.99 -38.15 4.34
CA LYS A 14 11.48 -37.18 3.37
C LYS A 14 11.67 -35.76 3.87
N GLU A 15 12.19 -34.90 3.02
CA GLU A 15 12.30 -33.46 3.26
C GLU A 15 11.56 -32.69 2.16
N ILE A 16 10.73 -31.73 2.57
CA ILE A 16 10.15 -30.74 1.66
C ILE A 16 10.69 -29.37 2.02
N THR A 17 11.02 -28.61 0.98
CA THR A 17 11.51 -27.24 1.07
C THR A 17 10.44 -26.32 0.50
N ILE A 18 9.84 -25.48 1.33
CA ILE A 18 8.83 -24.50 0.94
C ILE A 18 9.48 -23.12 0.93
N ARG A 19 9.52 -22.46 -0.24
CA ARG A 19 9.99 -21.08 -0.34
C ARG A 19 8.83 -20.13 -0.02
N ILE A 20 8.95 -19.39 1.07
CA ILE A 20 8.02 -18.34 1.47
C ILE A 20 8.13 -17.19 0.45
N GLN A 21 7.01 -16.84 -0.18
CA GLN A 21 6.96 -15.84 -1.25
C GLN A 21 6.45 -14.48 -0.78
N ARG A 22 5.84 -14.40 0.42
CA ARG A 22 5.23 -13.17 0.94
C ARG A 22 5.79 -12.82 2.32
N PRO A 23 6.08 -11.54 2.59
CA PRO A 23 6.42 -11.10 3.92
C PRO A 23 5.20 -11.19 4.85
N SER A 24 5.44 -11.16 6.16
CA SER A 24 4.34 -11.06 7.13
C SER A 24 3.75 -9.66 7.14
N PHE A 25 2.47 -9.56 7.50
CA PHE A 25 1.78 -8.29 7.60
C PHE A 25 2.47 -7.36 8.61
N GLU A 26 2.87 -7.86 9.78
CA GLU A 26 3.48 -7.06 10.84
C GLU A 26 4.79 -6.40 10.38
N ASN A 27 5.60 -7.09 9.59
CA ASN A 27 6.84 -6.54 9.06
C ASN A 27 6.57 -5.43 8.03
N VAL A 28 5.62 -5.66 7.12
CA VAL A 28 5.22 -4.67 6.12
C VAL A 28 4.57 -3.46 6.80
N GLU A 29 3.68 -3.67 7.77
CA GLU A 29 3.02 -2.61 8.54
C GLU A 29 4.04 -1.75 9.29
N LYS A 30 5.00 -2.37 9.98
CA LYS A 30 6.06 -1.65 10.70
C LYS A 30 6.81 -0.69 9.76
N ALA A 31 7.28 -1.19 8.62
CA ALA A 31 8.02 -0.39 7.65
C ALA A 31 7.13 0.66 6.97
N TYR A 32 5.85 0.35 6.71
CA TYR A 32 4.88 1.30 6.15
C TYR A 32 4.61 2.47 7.10
N ARG A 33 4.42 2.19 8.41
CA ARG A 33 4.24 3.21 9.44
C ARG A 33 5.49 4.08 9.58
N GLU A 34 6.67 3.47 9.54
CA GLU A 34 7.95 4.18 9.61
C GLU A 34 8.12 5.22 8.50
N ILE A 35 7.88 4.85 7.23
CA ILE A 35 7.98 5.80 6.12
C ILE A 35 6.81 6.79 6.08
N THR A 36 5.62 6.38 6.53
CA THR A 36 4.46 7.28 6.56
C THR A 36 4.65 8.41 7.57
N ARG A 37 5.29 8.14 8.71
CA ARG A 37 5.61 9.15 9.74
C ARG A 37 6.70 10.13 9.32
N GLU A 38 7.51 9.80 8.33
CA GLU A 38 8.60 10.67 7.87
C GLU A 38 8.06 12.02 7.39
N GLY A 39 8.56 13.11 7.99
CA GLY A 39 8.12 14.49 7.75
C GLY A 39 6.79 14.89 8.41
N ALA A 40 6.11 13.97 9.10
CA ALA A 40 4.79 14.24 9.68
C ALA A 40 4.86 15.14 10.91
N SER A 41 5.89 14.98 11.75
CA SER A 41 6.06 15.81 12.95
C SER A 41 6.34 17.27 12.58
N GLU A 42 7.15 17.50 11.56
CA GLU A 42 7.44 18.82 11.00
C GLU A 42 6.19 19.44 10.39
N PHE A 43 5.41 18.65 9.63
CA PHE A 43 4.11 19.07 9.10
C PHE A 43 3.19 19.54 10.23
N ILE A 44 2.98 18.70 11.26
CA ILE A 44 2.04 18.98 12.36
C ILE A 44 2.47 20.24 13.12
N LYS A 45 3.76 20.35 13.43
CA LYS A 45 4.31 21.52 14.11
C LYS A 45 4.10 22.80 13.29
N ALA A 46 4.39 22.75 11.98
CA ALA A 46 4.21 23.90 11.11
C ALA A 46 2.73 24.27 10.95
N TYR A 47 1.84 23.27 10.81
CA TYR A 47 0.40 23.48 10.74
C TYR A 47 -0.14 24.17 12.00
N GLN A 48 0.27 23.71 13.18
CA GLN A 48 -0.12 24.30 14.47
C GLN A 48 0.47 25.70 14.70
N LEU A 49 1.63 26.01 14.13
CA LEU A 49 2.26 27.32 14.30
C LEU A 49 1.65 28.35 13.34
N THR A 50 1.42 27.95 12.09
CA THR A 50 1.05 28.85 11.00
C THR A 50 -0.46 28.97 10.78
N HIS A 51 -1.24 27.97 11.20
CA HIS A 51 -2.70 27.92 10.99
C HIS A 51 -3.07 28.23 9.52
N PRO A 52 -2.59 27.44 8.55
CA PRO A 52 -2.80 27.73 7.13
C PRO A 52 -4.29 27.88 6.82
N GLU A 53 -4.64 28.95 6.11
CA GLU A 53 -6.04 29.30 5.78
C GLU A 53 -6.40 28.86 4.36
N THR A 54 -5.40 28.58 3.53
CA THR A 54 -5.56 28.20 2.12
C THR A 54 -5.09 26.78 1.83
N GLN A 55 -5.66 26.19 0.79
CA GLN A 55 -5.23 24.88 0.29
C GLN A 55 -3.76 24.89 -0.17
N GLU A 56 -3.31 26.00 -0.77
CA GLU A 56 -1.93 26.15 -1.22
C GLU A 56 -0.92 26.09 -0.06
N GLU A 57 -1.22 26.74 1.07
CA GLU A 57 -0.36 26.68 2.26
C GLU A 57 -0.28 25.27 2.83
N VAL A 58 -1.40 24.54 2.88
CA VAL A 58 -1.42 23.12 3.29
C VAL A 58 -0.63 22.24 2.32
N GLU A 59 -0.67 22.55 1.02
CA GLU A 59 0.10 21.85 -0.01
C GLU A 59 1.60 22.08 0.16
N GLN A 60 2.06 23.29 0.51
CA GLN A 60 3.48 23.54 0.79
C GLN A 60 4.00 22.67 1.95
N LEU A 61 3.20 22.51 3.01
CA LEU A 61 3.53 21.59 4.10
C LEU A 61 3.57 20.13 3.62
N SER A 62 2.62 19.75 2.76
CA SER A 62 2.57 18.41 2.15
C SER A 62 3.78 18.14 1.25
N TYR A 63 4.29 19.15 0.56
CA TYR A 63 5.49 19.07 -0.27
C TYR A 63 6.74 18.82 0.59
N ALA A 64 6.89 19.51 1.72
CA ALA A 64 7.98 19.26 2.65
C ALA A 64 7.93 17.84 3.24
N MET A 65 6.74 17.36 3.61
CA MET A 65 6.54 15.99 4.10
C MET A 65 6.89 14.94 3.03
N ALA A 66 6.48 15.16 1.78
CA ALA A 66 6.85 14.27 0.67
C ALA A 66 8.37 14.27 0.42
N GLU A 67 9.01 15.44 0.48
CA GLU A 67 10.45 15.58 0.33
C GLU A 67 11.22 14.74 1.35
N ALA A 68 10.81 14.79 2.63
CA ALA A 68 11.41 13.99 3.70
C ALA A 68 11.34 12.48 3.40
N ARG A 69 10.19 12.00 2.91
CA ARG A 69 10.00 10.60 2.51
C ARG A 69 10.93 10.22 1.36
N TYR A 70 11.02 11.03 0.31
CA TYR A 70 11.91 10.74 -0.82
C TYR A 70 13.39 10.76 -0.40
N LYS A 71 13.78 11.75 0.43
CA LYS A 71 15.13 11.87 0.99
C LYS A 71 15.53 10.65 1.80
N LYS A 72 14.61 10.11 2.63
CA LYS A 72 14.83 8.89 3.40
C LYS A 72 15.10 7.66 2.53
N ILE A 73 14.49 7.60 1.34
CA ILE A 73 14.65 6.46 0.43
C ILE A 73 15.95 6.56 -0.35
N SER A 74 16.17 7.67 -1.07
CA SER A 74 17.41 7.90 -1.82
C SER A 74 17.51 9.31 -2.39
N GLN A 75 18.74 9.75 -2.64
CA GLN A 75 19.00 10.99 -3.37
C GLN A 75 18.44 10.95 -4.81
N VAL A 76 18.42 9.79 -5.45
CA VAL A 76 17.90 9.63 -6.82
C VAL A 76 16.41 9.93 -6.87
N LEU A 77 15.62 9.36 -5.96
CA LEU A 77 14.18 9.66 -5.90
C LEU A 77 13.90 11.08 -5.40
N LEU A 78 14.74 11.63 -4.53
CA LEU A 78 14.64 13.03 -4.13
C LEU A 78 14.83 13.97 -5.33
N ASN A 79 15.83 13.72 -6.17
CA ASN A 79 16.05 14.50 -7.39
C ASN A 79 14.87 14.36 -8.37
N PHE A 80 14.33 13.15 -8.52
CA PHE A 80 13.10 12.94 -9.28
C PHE A 80 11.93 13.76 -8.73
N TYR A 81 11.70 13.73 -7.41
CA TYR A 81 10.65 14.54 -6.80
C TYR A 81 10.86 16.04 -7.03
N ASN A 82 12.08 16.54 -6.83
CA ASN A 82 12.43 17.95 -6.99
C ASN A 82 12.25 18.48 -8.41
N GLY A 83 12.29 17.60 -9.42
CA GLY A 83 12.02 18.00 -10.80
C GLY A 83 10.58 18.42 -11.07
N ASP A 84 9.61 18.05 -10.22
CA ASP A 84 8.19 18.44 -10.35
C ASP A 84 7.43 18.18 -9.05
N ARG A 85 7.70 19.00 -8.03
CA ARG A 85 7.19 18.78 -6.66
C ARG A 85 5.67 18.78 -6.58
N THR A 86 5.02 19.67 -7.32
CA THR A 86 3.57 19.89 -7.30
C THR A 86 2.80 18.67 -7.84
N ASN A 87 3.36 17.95 -8.81
CA ASN A 87 2.74 16.73 -9.33
C ASN A 87 3.25 15.42 -8.68
N ARG A 88 4.33 15.46 -7.90
CA ARG A 88 5.02 14.26 -7.36
C ARG A 88 4.94 14.09 -5.85
N TYR A 89 4.20 14.95 -5.14
CA TYR A 89 4.09 14.90 -3.68
C TYR A 89 3.28 13.69 -3.15
N ASN A 90 2.43 13.07 -3.98
CA ASN A 90 1.73 11.86 -3.57
C ASN A 90 2.71 10.69 -3.47
N THR A 91 2.85 10.16 -2.25
CA THR A 91 3.80 9.11 -1.90
C THR A 91 3.14 7.77 -1.60
N CYS A 92 1.84 7.58 -1.87
CA CYS A 92 1.11 6.34 -1.51
C CYS A 92 1.78 5.05 -2.03
N ALA A 93 2.14 5.01 -3.31
CA ALA A 93 2.80 3.86 -3.92
C ALA A 93 4.25 3.70 -3.43
N THR A 94 4.96 4.82 -3.29
CA THR A 94 6.32 4.86 -2.76
C THR A 94 6.39 4.28 -1.34
N ARG A 95 5.41 4.58 -0.48
CA ARG A 95 5.30 4.04 0.89
C ARG A 95 5.14 2.51 0.89
N VAL A 96 4.30 1.96 0.01
CA VAL A 96 4.14 0.50 -0.12
C VAL A 96 5.43 -0.15 -0.65
N SER A 97 6.07 0.46 -1.66
CA SER A 97 7.37 -0.02 -2.16
C SER A 97 8.44 -0.03 -1.08
N TYR A 98 8.53 1.02 -0.27
CA TYR A 98 9.44 1.06 0.88
C TYR A 98 9.13 -0.05 1.88
N ALA A 99 7.84 -0.24 2.21
CA ALA A 99 7.40 -1.25 3.15
C ALA A 99 7.78 -2.68 2.71
N LEU A 100 7.58 -2.99 1.43
CA LEU A 100 8.00 -4.27 0.83
C LEU A 100 9.51 -4.45 0.90
N ASN A 101 10.29 -3.44 0.48
CA ASN A 101 11.76 -3.52 0.45
C ASN A 101 12.43 -3.54 1.83
N ASN A 102 11.70 -3.19 2.90
CA ASN A 102 12.17 -3.25 4.28
C ASN A 102 11.40 -4.32 5.08
N SER A 103 10.77 -5.26 4.39
CA SER A 103 10.22 -6.48 4.98
C SER A 103 11.23 -7.63 4.94
N THR A 104 10.88 -8.77 5.51
CA THR A 104 11.70 -10.01 5.45
C THR A 104 11.86 -10.55 4.03
N ILE A 105 10.95 -10.19 3.11
CA ILE A 105 10.97 -10.65 1.72
C ILE A 105 10.83 -9.44 0.78
N PRO A 106 11.94 -8.75 0.48
CA PRO A 106 11.95 -7.63 -0.46
C PRO A 106 11.51 -8.01 -1.87
N LEU A 107 11.01 -7.03 -2.64
CA LEU A 107 10.43 -7.27 -3.97
C LEU A 107 11.45 -7.88 -4.95
N ASN A 108 12.73 -7.53 -4.84
CA ASN A 108 13.82 -8.08 -5.65
C ASN A 108 14.14 -9.56 -5.36
N VAL A 109 13.65 -10.11 -4.25
CA VAL A 109 13.77 -11.54 -3.92
C VAL A 109 12.62 -12.36 -4.52
N ILE A 110 11.48 -11.72 -4.78
CA ILE A 110 10.23 -12.36 -5.21
C ILE A 110 10.07 -12.32 -6.74
N ALA A 111 10.50 -11.23 -7.38
CA ALA A 111 10.35 -11.05 -8.82
C ALA A 111 11.69 -10.75 -9.49
N ASN A 112 11.96 -11.39 -10.63
CA ASN A 112 13.12 -11.02 -11.44
C ASN A 112 12.86 -9.66 -12.10
N LYS A 113 13.90 -8.84 -12.16
CA LYS A 113 13.85 -7.52 -12.80
C LYS A 113 13.28 -7.54 -14.21
N LYS A 114 13.62 -8.57 -15.00
CA LYS A 114 13.19 -8.75 -16.39
C LYS A 114 11.69 -9.01 -16.55
N ASP A 115 11.05 -9.55 -15.51
CA ASP A 115 9.64 -9.93 -15.54
C ASP A 115 8.76 -8.75 -15.05
N LEU A 116 9.36 -7.77 -14.38
CA LEU A 116 8.69 -6.63 -13.78
C LEU A 116 8.32 -5.55 -14.82
N PRO A 117 7.21 -4.82 -14.61
CA PRO A 117 6.70 -3.85 -15.57
C PRO A 117 7.59 -2.61 -15.72
N SER A 118 7.31 -1.81 -16.75
CA SER A 118 7.93 -0.49 -16.92
C SER A 118 7.67 0.43 -15.72
N GLY A 119 8.58 1.37 -15.47
CA GLY A 119 8.49 2.31 -14.35
C GLY A 119 9.11 1.81 -13.04
N LEU A 120 9.82 0.68 -13.09
CA LEU A 120 10.66 0.18 -12.01
C LEU A 120 11.84 1.13 -11.74
N TRP A 121 12.02 1.49 -10.48
CA TRP A 121 13.23 2.12 -9.98
C TRP A 121 14.08 1.08 -9.25
N ASP A 122 15.29 0.83 -9.75
CA ASP A 122 16.29 -0.02 -9.10
C ASP A 122 17.25 0.88 -8.33
N ILE A 123 17.18 0.80 -7.00
CA ILE A 123 17.92 1.66 -6.09
C ILE A 123 18.72 0.75 -5.17
N ASN A 124 20.01 0.60 -5.45
CA ASN A 124 20.93 -0.26 -4.70
C ASN A 124 20.40 -1.71 -4.57
N GLY A 125 19.81 -2.25 -5.65
CA GLY A 125 19.25 -3.59 -5.68
C GLY A 125 17.86 -3.71 -5.05
N LYS A 126 17.27 -2.65 -4.49
CA LYS A 126 15.87 -2.60 -4.04
C LYS A 126 14.97 -2.04 -5.14
N TYR A 127 13.78 -2.62 -5.28
CA TYR A 127 12.88 -2.34 -6.40
C TYR A 127 11.69 -1.49 -5.97
N TYR A 128 11.54 -0.30 -6.54
CA TYR A 128 10.49 0.64 -6.17
C TYR A 128 9.56 0.94 -7.35
N TYR A 129 8.26 0.99 -7.06
CA TYR A 129 7.24 1.61 -7.88
C TYR A 129 6.65 2.80 -7.15
N ILE A 130 6.62 3.93 -7.84
CA ILE A 130 6.12 5.20 -7.32
C ILE A 130 4.72 5.54 -7.87
N SER A 131 4.11 4.61 -8.61
CA SER A 131 2.73 4.74 -9.11
C SER A 131 1.88 3.56 -8.65
N VAL A 132 0.60 3.81 -8.43
CA VAL A 132 -0.37 2.78 -8.00
C VAL A 132 -0.49 1.65 -9.03
N ASP A 133 -0.49 1.99 -10.32
CA ASP A 133 -0.53 0.98 -11.38
C ASP A 133 0.76 0.15 -11.43
N GLY A 134 1.91 0.77 -11.16
CA GLY A 134 3.19 0.09 -11.01
C GLY A 134 3.13 -0.96 -9.90
N ILE A 135 2.59 -0.60 -8.73
CA ILE A 135 2.36 -1.54 -7.62
C ILE A 135 1.41 -2.67 -8.03
N ILE A 136 0.25 -2.37 -8.62
CA ILE A 136 -0.72 -3.39 -9.06
C ILE A 136 -0.06 -4.39 -10.01
N ASN A 137 0.66 -3.90 -11.01
CA ASN A 137 1.31 -4.74 -12.01
C ASN A 137 2.46 -5.56 -11.40
N ALA A 138 3.30 -4.93 -10.57
CA ALA A 138 4.42 -5.60 -9.92
C ALA A 138 3.97 -6.73 -8.99
N LEU A 139 2.95 -6.48 -8.15
CA LEU A 139 2.38 -7.50 -7.27
C LEU A 139 1.66 -8.60 -8.06
N SER A 140 0.99 -8.26 -9.16
CA SER A 140 0.37 -9.24 -10.05
C SER A 140 1.38 -10.19 -10.70
N ILE A 141 2.61 -9.72 -10.95
CA ILE A 141 3.72 -10.55 -11.45
C ILE A 141 4.37 -11.33 -10.31
N ALA A 142 4.66 -10.68 -9.18
CA ALA A 142 5.35 -11.29 -8.06
C ALA A 142 4.53 -12.39 -7.37
N TRP A 143 3.22 -12.22 -7.25
CA TRP A 143 2.35 -13.09 -6.44
C TRP A 143 1.12 -13.65 -7.16
N HIS A 144 0.92 -13.27 -8.42
CA HIS A 144 -0.27 -13.51 -9.25
C HIS A 144 -1.31 -12.39 -9.20
N LYS A 145 -2.01 -12.25 -10.34
CA LYS A 145 -3.10 -11.31 -10.50
C LYS A 145 -4.28 -11.72 -9.60
N PRO A 146 -4.84 -10.81 -8.79
CA PRO A 146 -6.01 -11.10 -7.97
C PRO A 146 -7.20 -11.59 -8.81
N LYS A 147 -8.01 -12.50 -8.26
CA LYS A 147 -9.23 -13.03 -8.91
C LYS A 147 -10.41 -12.10 -8.68
N LYS A 148 -11.41 -12.11 -9.57
CA LYS A 148 -12.64 -11.32 -9.33
C LYS A 148 -13.36 -11.89 -8.11
N LEU A 149 -13.74 -11.03 -7.16
CA LEU A 149 -14.45 -11.44 -5.95
C LEU A 149 -15.88 -11.90 -6.30
N ASP A 150 -16.08 -13.21 -6.31
CA ASP A 150 -17.37 -13.88 -6.48
C ASP A 150 -17.76 -14.68 -5.22
N ASN A 151 -18.93 -15.32 -5.22
CA ASN A 151 -19.40 -16.07 -4.05
C ASN A 151 -18.52 -17.27 -3.71
N LYS A 152 -17.87 -17.89 -4.70
CA LYS A 152 -16.97 -19.04 -4.48
C LYS A 152 -15.71 -18.58 -3.77
N LEU A 153 -15.12 -17.47 -4.22
CA LEU A 153 -13.92 -16.91 -3.59
C LEU A 153 -14.21 -16.41 -2.17
N LYS A 154 -15.37 -15.79 -1.94
CA LYS A 154 -15.82 -15.41 -0.60
C LYS A 154 -15.91 -16.59 0.34
N GLN A 155 -16.51 -17.70 -0.10
CA GLN A 155 -16.57 -18.93 0.70
C GLN A 155 -15.16 -19.46 0.99
N SER A 156 -14.25 -19.45 0.01
CA SER A 156 -12.84 -19.83 0.19
C SER A 156 -12.18 -19.03 1.33
N ILE A 157 -12.32 -17.70 1.29
CA ILE A 157 -11.78 -16.78 2.30
C ILE A 157 -12.36 -17.07 3.68
N LEU A 158 -13.68 -17.22 3.78
CA LEU A 158 -14.39 -17.51 5.03
C LEU A 158 -14.05 -18.90 5.59
N CYS A 159 -13.70 -19.86 4.73
CA CYS A 159 -13.22 -21.19 5.12
C CYS A 159 -11.75 -21.21 5.57
N GLY A 160 -11.06 -20.08 5.63
CA GLY A 160 -9.67 -20.03 6.09
C GLY A 160 -8.62 -19.95 4.99
N CYS A 161 -9.01 -20.03 3.71
CA CYS A 161 -8.06 -20.04 2.62
C CYS A 161 -7.50 -18.65 2.36
N SER A 162 -6.22 -18.61 1.98
CA SER A 162 -5.57 -17.36 1.60
C SER A 162 -5.85 -17.05 0.13
N GLU A 163 -6.46 -15.90 -0.14
CA GLU A 163 -6.91 -15.53 -1.48
C GLU A 163 -6.69 -14.04 -1.75
N ASP A 164 -6.13 -13.76 -2.92
CA ASP A 164 -6.08 -12.42 -3.47
C ASP A 164 -7.30 -12.17 -4.33
N PHE A 165 -7.90 -11.00 -4.18
CA PHE A 165 -9.08 -10.65 -4.95
C PHE A 165 -9.09 -9.20 -5.41
N TYR A 166 -9.89 -8.95 -6.45
CA TYR A 166 -10.28 -7.61 -6.83
C TYR A 166 -11.80 -7.51 -6.93
N LYS A 167 -12.31 -6.31 -6.67
CA LYS A 167 -13.74 -6.00 -6.76
C LYS A 167 -13.93 -4.71 -7.55
N GLU A 168 -14.91 -4.76 -8.44
CA GLU A 168 -15.40 -3.60 -9.16
C GLU A 168 -16.66 -3.08 -8.47
N MET A 169 -16.76 -1.76 -8.36
CA MET A 169 -17.90 -1.08 -7.74
C MET A 169 -18.26 0.13 -8.59
N THR A 170 -19.52 0.53 -8.53
CA THR A 170 -20.10 1.59 -9.39
C THR A 170 -20.76 2.71 -8.60
N SER A 171 -20.79 2.60 -7.26
CA SER A 171 -21.38 3.61 -6.39
C SER A 171 -20.74 3.62 -4.99
N LYS A 172 -20.98 4.70 -4.24
CA LYS A 172 -20.57 4.82 -2.83
C LYS A 172 -21.29 3.81 -1.93
N GLU A 173 -22.56 3.52 -2.21
CA GLU A 173 -23.33 2.52 -1.47
C GLU A 173 -22.71 1.12 -1.61
N GLN A 174 -22.19 0.79 -2.81
CA GLN A 174 -21.43 -0.44 -3.01
C GLN A 174 -20.09 -0.43 -2.27
N ASN A 175 -19.41 0.73 -2.16
CA ASN A 175 -18.19 0.84 -1.35
C ASN A 175 -18.47 0.58 0.14
N VAL A 176 -19.52 1.18 0.71
CA VAL A 176 -19.90 0.98 2.13
C VAL A 176 -20.32 -0.47 2.38
N ALA A 177 -21.10 -1.07 1.48
CA ALA A 177 -21.47 -2.48 1.58
C ALA A 177 -20.24 -3.38 1.50
N PHE A 178 -19.30 -3.06 0.60
CA PHE A 178 -18.06 -3.79 0.48
C PHE A 178 -17.12 -3.62 1.69
N PHE A 179 -17.08 -2.44 2.31
CA PHE A 179 -16.32 -2.22 3.55
C PHE A 179 -16.73 -3.22 4.63
N LYS A 180 -18.04 -3.38 4.86
CA LYS A 180 -18.59 -4.35 5.84
C LYS A 180 -18.22 -5.80 5.47
N GLU A 181 -18.30 -6.14 4.19
CA GLU A 181 -17.87 -7.44 3.66
C GLU A 181 -16.37 -7.67 3.89
N LEU A 182 -15.52 -6.69 3.59
CA LEU A 182 -14.08 -6.76 3.76
C LEU A 182 -13.67 -6.93 5.23
N VAL A 183 -14.32 -6.22 6.15
CA VAL A 183 -14.14 -6.41 7.59
C VAL A 183 -14.49 -7.84 8.02
N SER A 184 -15.58 -8.41 7.46
CA SER A 184 -16.01 -9.77 7.80
C SER A 184 -15.01 -10.85 7.40
N PHE A 185 -14.16 -10.59 6.41
CA PHE A 185 -13.11 -11.55 6.00
C PHE A 185 -12.00 -11.68 7.04
N ASN A 186 -11.83 -10.67 7.92
CA ASN A 186 -10.80 -10.62 8.95
C ASN A 186 -9.40 -10.96 8.39
N ARG A 187 -9.08 -10.42 7.22
CA ARG A 187 -7.79 -10.57 6.54
C ARG A 187 -7.00 -9.28 6.59
N LYS A 188 -5.69 -9.40 6.51
CA LYS A 188 -4.75 -8.27 6.44
C LYS A 188 -3.98 -8.31 5.14
N GLY A 189 -3.57 -7.17 4.62
CA GLY A 189 -2.90 -7.17 3.33
C GLY A 189 -2.60 -5.81 2.74
N ILE A 190 -2.10 -5.83 1.52
CA ILE A 190 -1.86 -4.63 0.69
C ILE A 190 -3.12 -4.35 -0.11
N VAL A 191 -3.52 -3.08 -0.16
CA VAL A 191 -4.64 -2.62 -0.98
C VAL A 191 -4.18 -1.64 -2.05
N ALA A 192 -4.77 -1.74 -3.22
CA ALA A 192 -4.66 -0.75 -4.28
C ALA A 192 -6.06 -0.38 -4.79
N MET A 193 -6.28 0.90 -5.07
CA MET A 193 -7.58 1.44 -5.39
C MET A 193 -7.49 2.39 -6.57
N ARG A 194 -8.48 2.29 -7.46
CA ARG A 194 -8.74 3.26 -8.52
C ARG A 194 -10.13 3.83 -8.33
N MET A 195 -10.22 5.15 -8.28
CA MET A 195 -11.49 5.86 -8.16
C MET A 195 -12.17 6.04 -9.51
N GLN A 196 -13.46 6.38 -9.46
CA GLN A 196 -14.27 6.73 -10.62
C GLN A 196 -13.55 7.70 -11.56
N HIS A 197 -13.70 7.49 -12.86
CA HIS A 197 -13.01 8.25 -13.92
C HIS A 197 -11.48 8.24 -13.84
N ASN A 198 -10.90 7.32 -13.06
CA ASN A 198 -9.46 7.17 -12.86
C ASN A 198 -8.77 8.45 -12.36
N ARG A 199 -9.55 9.38 -11.77
CA ARG A 199 -9.08 10.71 -11.33
C ARG A 199 -8.12 10.63 -10.16
N LEU A 200 -8.30 9.62 -9.32
CA LEU A 200 -7.53 9.42 -8.11
C LEU A 200 -7.23 7.93 -7.94
N ARG A 201 -6.05 7.65 -7.40
CA ARG A 201 -5.57 6.30 -7.14
C ARG A 201 -4.88 6.30 -5.79
N HIS A 202 -4.99 5.19 -5.08
CA HIS A 202 -4.37 5.07 -3.77
C HIS A 202 -3.89 3.67 -3.50
N THR A 203 -2.83 3.55 -2.70
CA THR A 203 -2.33 2.29 -2.16
C THR A 203 -2.00 2.47 -0.69
N THR A 204 -2.40 1.51 0.12
CA THR A 204 -2.17 1.49 1.57
C THR A 204 -2.20 0.03 2.04
N LEU A 205 -2.25 -0.16 3.36
CA LEU A 205 -2.42 -1.47 3.98
C LEU A 205 -3.79 -1.57 4.64
N TRP A 206 -4.34 -2.77 4.71
CA TRP A 206 -5.58 -3.10 5.39
C TRP A 206 -5.30 -3.99 6.60
N ILE A 207 -5.78 -3.59 7.79
CA ILE A 207 -5.50 -4.28 9.07
C ILE A 207 -6.61 -5.27 9.49
N GLY A 208 -7.61 -5.50 8.65
CA GLY A 208 -8.77 -6.34 8.98
C GLY A 208 -10.00 -5.55 9.41
N SER A 209 -9.82 -4.32 9.88
CA SER A 209 -10.91 -3.44 10.32
C SER A 209 -10.92 -2.07 9.61
N ASN A 210 -9.76 -1.58 9.20
CA ASN A 210 -9.60 -0.28 8.54
C ASN A 210 -8.30 -0.22 7.71
N PHE A 211 -8.07 0.91 7.04
CA PHE A 211 -6.80 1.22 6.40
C PHE A 211 -5.77 1.74 7.42
N VAL A 212 -4.49 1.35 7.27
CA VAL A 212 -3.42 1.75 8.21
C VAL A 212 -3.24 3.27 8.26
N ASP A 213 -3.28 3.95 7.13
CA ASP A 213 -3.17 5.41 7.08
C ASP A 213 -4.33 6.14 7.76
N VAL A 214 -5.54 5.55 7.77
CA VAL A 214 -6.66 6.08 8.57
C VAL A 214 -6.44 5.88 10.06
N GLU A 215 -5.93 4.72 10.48
CA GLU A 215 -5.58 4.50 11.88
C GLU A 215 -4.46 5.43 12.35
N MET A 216 -3.46 5.69 11.50
CA MET A 216 -2.38 6.63 11.79
C MET A 216 -2.87 8.07 11.97
N ASN A 217 -3.96 8.48 11.29
CA ASN A 217 -4.56 9.80 11.54
C ASN A 217 -5.07 9.94 12.97
N LYS A 218 -5.63 8.86 13.53
CA LYS A 218 -6.13 8.85 14.92
C LYS A 218 -4.99 9.01 15.93
N GLU A 219 -3.82 8.44 15.64
CA GLU A 219 -2.62 8.56 16.48
C GLU A 219 -2.13 10.00 16.60
N VAL A 220 -2.35 10.82 15.57
CA VAL A 220 -1.89 12.22 15.52
C VAL A 220 -3.03 13.24 15.67
N GLY A 221 -4.29 12.78 15.78
CA GLY A 221 -5.46 13.65 15.91
C GLY A 221 -5.77 14.53 14.69
N MET A 222 -5.30 14.15 13.48
CA MET A 222 -5.42 14.97 12.27
C MET A 222 -5.55 14.09 11.01
N PRO A 223 -6.41 14.45 10.03
CA PRO A 223 -6.56 13.71 8.77
C PRO A 223 -5.38 13.97 7.80
N LEU A 224 -4.20 13.41 8.09
CA LEU A 224 -2.94 13.72 7.40
C LEU A 224 -2.51 12.67 6.35
N PHE A 225 -2.69 11.38 6.62
CA PHE A 225 -2.02 10.31 5.89
C PHE A 225 -2.88 9.63 4.81
N GLY A 226 -4.19 9.66 5.00
CA GLY A 226 -5.18 8.97 4.19
C GLY A 226 -6.60 9.25 4.65
N TYR A 227 -7.57 8.60 4.03
CA TYR A 227 -8.98 8.82 4.29
C TYR A 227 -9.75 7.50 4.27
N ASP A 228 -10.95 7.44 4.83
CA ASP A 228 -11.78 6.23 4.78
C ASP A 228 -12.42 6.09 3.39
N TYR A 229 -11.61 5.59 2.44
CA TYR A 229 -11.95 5.55 1.02
C TYR A 229 -13.22 4.75 0.69
N LEU A 230 -13.59 3.77 1.54
CA LEU A 230 -14.72 2.88 1.30
C LEU A 230 -15.96 3.24 2.12
N ASN A 231 -15.81 3.77 3.33
CA ASN A 231 -16.92 4.05 4.24
C ASN A 231 -17.33 5.53 4.27
N ASP A 232 -16.71 6.36 3.44
CA ASP A 232 -17.08 7.76 3.25
C ASP A 232 -18.45 7.92 2.59
N SER A 233 -19.38 8.55 3.32
CA SER A 233 -20.74 8.84 2.85
C SER A 233 -20.84 10.12 2.00
N ASN A 234 -19.78 10.92 1.90
CA ASN A 234 -19.79 12.15 1.12
C ASN A 234 -19.85 11.85 -0.39
N LYS A 235 -21.02 12.10 -0.98
CA LYS A 235 -21.31 11.87 -2.40
C LYS A 235 -20.58 12.82 -3.35
N SER A 236 -19.95 13.88 -2.82
CA SER A 236 -19.16 14.84 -3.62
C SER A 236 -17.80 14.27 -4.03
N TYR A 237 -17.30 13.25 -3.33
CA TYR A 237 -16.06 12.56 -3.67
C TYR A 237 -16.33 11.34 -4.56
N PRO A 238 -15.42 11.01 -5.48
CA PRO A 238 -15.57 9.84 -6.35
C PRO A 238 -15.60 8.55 -5.52
N HIS A 239 -16.37 7.57 -5.99
CA HIS A 239 -16.36 6.23 -5.41
C HIS A 239 -15.13 5.45 -5.87
N ILE A 240 -14.74 4.42 -5.11
CA ILE A 240 -13.75 3.43 -5.53
C ILE A 240 -14.39 2.55 -6.59
N ALA A 241 -13.84 2.58 -7.80
CA ALA A 241 -14.33 1.81 -8.94
C ALA A 241 -13.66 0.44 -9.03
N GLN A 242 -12.38 0.35 -8.66
CA GLN A 242 -11.63 -0.91 -8.60
C GLN A 242 -10.85 -0.98 -7.30
N PHE A 243 -11.00 -2.07 -6.58
CA PHE A 243 -10.29 -2.39 -5.35
C PHE A 243 -9.52 -3.69 -5.55
N TYR A 244 -8.23 -3.70 -5.24
CA TYR A 244 -7.35 -4.86 -5.32
C TYR A 244 -6.79 -5.16 -3.93
N PHE A 245 -6.73 -6.45 -3.58
CA PHE A 245 -6.24 -6.93 -2.29
C PHE A 245 -5.26 -8.07 -2.50
N TRP A 246 -4.09 -7.96 -1.86
CA TRP A 246 -3.13 -9.05 -1.71
C TRP A 246 -2.97 -9.36 -0.23
N GLU A 247 -3.34 -10.59 0.15
CA GLU A 247 -3.26 -11.01 1.55
C GLU A 247 -1.82 -11.16 2.00
N LEU A 248 -1.55 -10.68 3.21
CA LEU A 248 -0.31 -10.91 3.96
C LEU A 248 -0.66 -11.62 5.26
N LYS A 249 0.16 -12.61 5.62
CA LYS A 249 -0.03 -13.42 6.83
C LYS A 249 0.53 -12.76 8.06
#